data_AF-A0A5B9DBT5-F1
#
_entry.id   AF-A0A5B9DBT5-F1
#
_cell.length_a   1.000
_cell.length_b   1.000
_cell.length_c   1.000
_cell.angle_alpha   90.00
_cell.angle_beta   90.00
_cell.angle_gamma   90.00
#
_symmetry.space_group_name_H-M   'P 1'
#
loop_
_entity.id
_entity.type
_entity.pdbx_description
1 polymer ?
#
loop_
_entity_poly.entity_id
_entity_poly.type
_entity_poly.pdbx_seq_one_letter_code
_entity_poly.pdbx_strand_id
1 'polypeptide(L)'
;MESTLRSQTVPINPREIKKHSVLSQKCPICKQEISFGVEHGFLEKVERYPYPHVILHGDPLHALIVYIDADFLIRGADTARSIEIHRNSNTFSQIIKKWSNPY
;
A
#
# COMPACT_ATOMS: atom_id res chain seq x y z
N MET A 1 -21.67 46.62 26.01
CA MET A 1 -21.42 45.27 26.55
C MET A 1 -21.31 44.33 25.36
N GLU A 2 -20.13 44.26 24.74
CA GLU A 2 -19.87 43.38 23.59
C GLU A 2 -19.21 42.10 24.10
N SER A 3 -19.94 40.99 24.09
CA SER A 3 -19.41 39.68 24.46
C SER A 3 -18.82 39.00 23.23
N THR A 4 -17.52 39.17 23.02
CA THR A 4 -16.76 38.42 22.00
C THR A 4 -16.60 36.97 22.47
N LEU A 5 -17.49 36.08 22.02
CA LEU A 5 -17.34 34.64 22.21
C LEU A 5 -16.21 34.15 21.29
N ARG A 6 -15.04 33.96 21.90
CA ARG A 6 -13.84 33.39 21.29
C ARG A 6 -14.17 31.99 20.75
N SER A 7 -14.02 31.82 19.44
CA SER A 7 -14.01 30.51 18.78
C SER A 7 -12.87 29.69 19.37
N GLN A 8 -13.20 28.66 20.15
CA GLN A 8 -12.25 27.71 20.68
C GLN A 8 -11.91 26.71 19.56
N THR A 9 -10.73 26.87 18.96
CA THR A 9 -10.16 25.84 18.09
C THR A 9 -9.73 24.66 18.96
N VAL A 10 -10.46 23.55 18.84
CA VAL A 10 -10.11 22.28 19.47
C VAL A 10 -8.77 21.82 18.87
N PRO A 11 -7.72 21.54 19.67
CA PRO A 11 -6.47 21.02 19.16
C PRO A 11 -6.71 19.62 18.59
N ILE A 12 -6.56 19.50 17.28
CA ILE A 12 -6.59 18.22 16.56
C ILE A 12 -5.39 17.42 17.06
N ASN A 13 -5.64 16.31 17.75
CA ASN A 13 -4.60 15.37 18.18
C ASN A 13 -3.99 14.75 16.91
N PRO A 14 -2.72 15.01 16.57
CA PRO A 14 -2.10 14.52 15.34
C PRO A 14 -1.73 13.05 15.54
N ARG A 15 -2.73 12.17 15.62
CA ARG A 15 -2.52 10.75 15.40
C ARG A 15 -1.97 10.63 13.98
N GLU A 16 -0.68 10.33 13.89
CA GLU A 16 0.13 10.10 12.70
C GLU A 16 -0.73 9.78 11.47
N ILE A 17 -0.94 10.78 10.62
CA ILE A 17 -1.54 10.55 9.31
C ILE A 17 -0.53 9.67 8.59
N LYS A 18 -0.82 8.37 8.50
CA LYS A 18 -0.02 7.41 7.73
C LYS A 18 0.11 7.97 6.33
N LYS A 19 1.29 8.51 6.02
CA LYS A 19 1.57 9.03 4.68
C LYS A 19 1.67 7.83 3.75
N HIS A 20 0.97 7.90 2.63
CA HIS A 20 1.01 6.90 1.57
C HIS A 20 1.46 7.57 0.27
N SER A 21 2.30 6.89 -0.49
CA SER A 21 2.59 7.25 -1.88
C SER A 21 1.71 6.39 -2.77
N VAL A 22 0.97 7.03 -3.67
CA VAL A 22 0.16 6.33 -4.69
C VAL A 22 1.01 6.19 -5.94
N LEU A 23 1.17 4.96 -6.38
CA LEU A 23 1.93 4.59 -7.57
C LEU A 23 1.00 3.87 -8.56
N SER A 24 1.41 3.81 -9.82
CA SER A 24 0.71 3.02 -10.82
C SER A 24 1.68 2.23 -11.68
N GLN A 25 1.24 1.05 -12.13
CA GLN A 25 1.98 0.21 -13.05
C GLN A 25 1.02 -0.54 -13.96
N LYS A 26 1.31 -0.53 -15.27
CA LYS A 26 0.60 -1.36 -16.24
C LYS A 26 0.96 -2.83 -16.05
N CYS A 27 -0.03 -3.68 -15.84
CA CYS A 27 0.16 -5.12 -15.71
C CYS A 27 0.49 -5.76 -17.08
N PRO A 28 1.63 -6.47 -17.21
CA PRO A 28 1.97 -7.20 -18.44
C PRO A 28 0.99 -8.32 -18.84
N ILE A 29 0.25 -8.90 -17.88
CA ILE A 29 -0.68 -10.01 -18.12
C ILE A 29 -2.01 -9.52 -18.72
N CYS A 30 -2.76 -8.68 -17.99
CA CYS A 30 -4.10 -8.24 -18.40
C CYS A 30 -4.11 -6.84 -19.06
N LYS A 31 -2.96 -6.16 -19.13
CA LYS A 31 -2.79 -4.82 -19.72
C LYS A 31 -3.54 -3.69 -19.02
N GLN A 32 -4.15 -3.95 -17.85
CA GLN A 32 -4.79 -2.93 -17.03
C GLN A 32 -3.75 -2.08 -16.30
N GLU A 33 -4.03 -0.79 -16.13
CA GLU A 33 -3.26 0.11 -15.27
C GLU A 33 -3.69 -0.13 -13.82
N ILE A 34 -2.76 -0.50 -12.95
CA ILE A 34 -3.05 -0.83 -11.56
C ILE A 34 -2.49 0.25 -10.66
N SER A 35 -3.36 0.95 -9.93
CA SER A 35 -2.98 1.90 -8.89
C SER A 35 -2.90 1.22 -7.54
N PHE A 36 -1.84 1.46 -6.79
CA PHE A 36 -1.59 0.87 -5.48
C PHE A 36 -0.86 1.88 -4.57
N GLY A 37 -0.98 1.70 -3.25
CA GLY A 37 -0.35 2.58 -2.28
C GLY A 37 0.75 1.89 -1.46
N VAL A 38 1.77 2.67 -1.12
CA VAL A 38 2.86 2.25 -0.22
C VAL A 38 2.87 3.13 1.02
N GLU A 39 2.80 2.50 2.20
CA GLU A 39 2.92 3.17 3.50
C GLU A 39 4.36 3.64 3.75
N HIS A 40 4.55 4.92 4.07
CA HIS A 40 5.89 5.46 4.35
C HIS A 40 6.54 4.78 5.55
N GLY A 41 5.77 4.48 6.60
CA GLY A 41 6.27 3.76 7.78
C GLY A 41 6.68 2.30 7.51
N PHE A 42 6.35 1.75 6.33
CA PHE A 42 6.90 0.47 5.89
C PHE A 42 8.33 0.62 5.39
N LEU A 43 8.69 1.73 4.72
CA LEU A 43 10.03 1.95 4.16
C LEU A 43 11.12 1.98 5.23
N GLU A 44 10.81 2.50 6.42
CA GLU A 44 11.76 2.52 7.56
C GLU A 44 12.19 1.10 7.99
N LYS A 45 11.41 0.07 7.63
CA LYS A 45 11.64 -1.33 8.00
C LYS A 45 12.23 -2.16 6.85
N VAL A 46 12.39 -1.56 5.68
CA VAL A 46 12.95 -2.24 4.50
C VAL A 46 14.46 -2.28 4.63
N GLU A 47 15.03 -3.49 4.60
CA GLU A 47 16.48 -3.68 4.74
C GLU A 47 17.26 -3.40 3.44
N ARG A 48 16.62 -3.54 2.28
CA ARG A 48 17.28 -3.47 0.96
C ARG A 48 16.36 -2.89 -0.10
N TYR A 49 16.98 -2.13 -1.01
CA TYR A 49 16.32 -1.53 -2.16
C TYR A 49 16.90 -2.05 -3.49
N PRO A 50 16.09 -2.10 -4.56
CA PRO A 50 14.65 -1.89 -4.56
C PRO A 50 13.93 -3.08 -3.90
N TYR A 51 12.89 -2.82 -3.11
CA TYR A 51 12.14 -3.88 -2.43
C TYR A 51 10.95 -4.34 -3.28
N PRO A 52 10.56 -5.61 -3.21
CA PRO A 52 9.41 -6.12 -3.95
C PRO A 52 8.10 -5.76 -3.24
N HIS A 53 7.15 -5.21 -3.98
CA HIS A 53 5.78 -4.99 -3.56
C HIS A 53 4.84 -5.81 -4.45
N VAL A 54 4.03 -6.68 -3.84
CA VAL A 54 3.18 -7.64 -4.55
C VAL A 54 1.74 -7.16 -4.56
N ILE A 55 1.14 -7.10 -5.75
CA ILE A 55 -0.24 -6.75 -5.97
C ILE A 55 -0.94 -7.95 -6.61
N LEU A 56 -1.96 -8.50 -5.94
CA LEU A 56 -2.79 -9.57 -6.48
C LEU A 56 -4.05 -8.96 -7.10
N HIS A 57 -4.30 -9.23 -8.39
CA HIS A 57 -5.43 -8.62 -9.10
C HIS A 57 -5.89 -9.44 -10.33
N GLY A 58 -7.00 -9.00 -10.94
CA GLY A 58 -7.51 -9.52 -12.20
C GLY A 58 -8.30 -10.83 -12.11
N ASP A 59 -8.79 -11.27 -13.27
CA ASP A 59 -9.53 -12.51 -13.49
C ASP A 59 -9.07 -13.15 -14.82
N PRO A 60 -8.37 -14.31 -14.81
CA PRO A 60 -7.98 -15.09 -13.64
C PRO A 60 -6.97 -14.35 -12.76
N LEU A 61 -7.01 -14.63 -11.45
CA LEU A 61 -6.16 -14.00 -10.44
C LEU A 61 -4.66 -14.18 -10.79
N HIS A 62 -3.91 -13.08 -10.79
CA HIS A 62 -2.47 -13.07 -11.02
C HIS A 62 -1.77 -12.00 -10.16
N ALA A 63 -0.44 -12.10 -10.08
CA ALA A 63 0.38 -11.18 -9.30
C ALA A 63 1.16 -10.25 -10.23
N LEU A 64 1.15 -8.97 -9.88
CA LEU A 64 2.10 -7.97 -10.34
C LEU A 64 3.08 -7.69 -9.20
N ILE A 65 4.37 -7.84 -9.47
CA ILE A 65 5.44 -7.58 -8.50
C ILE A 65 6.18 -6.35 -8.99
N VAL A 66 6.19 -5.27 -8.23
CA VAL A 66 6.93 -4.05 -8.57
C VAL A 66 8.10 -3.86 -7.62
N TYR A 67 9.23 -3.42 -8.15
CA TYR A 67 10.44 -3.16 -7.35
C TYR A 67 10.56 -1.67 -7.10
N ILE A 68 10.41 -1.24 -5.85
CA ILE A 68 10.30 0.17 -5.45
C ILE A 68 11.56 0.55 -4.65
N ASP A 69 12.15 1.69 -4.99
CA ASP A 69 13.32 2.21 -4.27
C ASP A 69 12.94 3.13 -3.09
N ALA A 70 13.96 3.71 -2.46
CA ALA A 70 13.79 4.60 -1.31
C ALA A 70 13.11 5.94 -1.66
N ASP A 71 13.10 6.31 -2.94
CA ASP A 71 12.50 7.56 -3.44
C ASP A 71 11.06 7.33 -3.96
N PHE A 72 10.47 6.16 -3.67
CA PHE A 72 9.17 5.71 -4.18
C PHE A 72 9.09 5.58 -5.71
N LEU A 73 10.21 5.31 -6.37
CA LEU A 73 10.25 5.08 -7.81
C LEU A 73 10.23 3.59 -8.13
N ILE A 74 9.42 3.21 -9.12
CA ILE A 74 9.39 1.86 -9.66
C ILE A 74 10.63 1.67 -10.54
N ARG A 75 11.48 0.70 -10.18
CA ARG A 75 12.71 0.36 -10.91
C ARG A 75 12.56 -0.87 -11.80
N GLY A 76 11.48 -1.63 -11.64
CA GLY A 76 11.17 -2.78 -12.48
C GLY A 76 9.85 -3.43 -12.08
N ALA A 77 9.36 -4.35 -12.91
CA ALA A 77 8.17 -5.14 -12.62
C ALA A 77 8.29 -6.56 -13.18
N ASP A 78 7.81 -7.52 -12.39
CA ASP A 78 7.65 -8.93 -12.75
C ASP A 78 6.18 -9.35 -12.60
N THR A 79 5.84 -10.55 -13.09
CA THR A 79 4.48 -11.10 -12.96
C THR A 79 4.48 -12.59 -12.66
N ALA A 80 3.44 -13.05 -11.95
CA ALA A 80 3.17 -14.47 -11.75
C ALA A 80 1.72 -14.80 -12.11
N ARG A 81 1.54 -15.80 -12.97
CA ARG A 81 0.20 -16.34 -13.33
C ARG A 81 -0.27 -17.47 -12.40
N SER A 82 0.67 -18.08 -11.69
CA SER A 82 0.39 -19.11 -10.69
C SER A 82 0.66 -18.53 -9.31
N ILE A 83 -0.34 -18.58 -8.45
CA ILE A 83 -0.28 -18.06 -7.07
C ILE A 83 -0.75 -19.17 -6.15
N GLU A 84 0.07 -19.48 -5.15
CA GLU A 84 -0.33 -20.30 -4.01
C GLU A 84 -0.30 -19.44 -2.74
N ILE A 85 -1.42 -19.42 -2.02
CA ILE A 85 -1.53 -18.75 -0.72
C ILE A 85 -1.68 -19.84 0.33
N HIS A 86 -0.69 -19.96 1.22
CA HIS A 86 -0.69 -20.98 2.27
C HIS A 86 -1.74 -20.66 3.35
N ARG A 87 -2.83 -21.44 3.42
CA ARG A 87 -4.03 -21.11 4.21
C ARG A 87 -3.99 -21.62 5.66
N ASN A 88 -2.95 -21.28 6.40
CA ASN A 88 -2.95 -21.49 7.85
C ASN A 88 -3.64 -20.30 8.57
N SER A 89 -3.97 -20.48 9.85
CA SER A 89 -4.68 -19.47 10.65
C SER A 89 -3.96 -18.13 10.69
N ASN A 90 -2.63 -18.13 10.84
CA ASN A 90 -1.83 -16.92 10.88
C ASN A 90 -1.85 -16.15 9.54
N THR A 91 -1.58 -16.83 8.42
CA THR A 91 -1.59 -16.22 7.09
C THR A 91 -2.96 -15.63 6.78
N PHE A 92 -4.04 -16.34 7.10
CA PHE A 92 -5.40 -15.85 6.91
C PHE A 92 -5.64 -14.54 7.69
N SER A 93 -5.27 -14.49 8.97
CA SER A 93 -5.41 -13.26 9.78
C SER A 93 -4.63 -12.09 9.21
N GLN A 94 -3.41 -12.31 8.70
CA GLN A 94 -2.61 -11.25 8.07
C GLN A 94 -3.24 -10.75 6.77
N ILE A 95 -3.77 -11.66 5.93
CA ILE A 95 -4.47 -11.30 4.69
C ILE A 95 -5.71 -10.46 4.99
N ILE A 96 -6.54 -10.87 5.95
CA ILE A 96 -7.75 -10.11 6.33
C ILE A 96 -7.37 -8.74 6.88
N LYS A 97 -6.33 -8.66 7.73
CA LYS A 97 -5.82 -7.37 8.22
C LYS A 97 -5.39 -6.46 7.08
N LYS A 98 -4.66 -6.98 6.09
CA LYS A 98 -4.25 -6.20 4.91
C LYS A 98 -5.44 -5.85 4.00
N TRP A 99 -6.43 -6.72 3.85
CA TRP A 99 -7.64 -6.44 3.09
C TRP A 99 -8.48 -5.32 3.72
N SER A 100 -8.56 -5.29 5.05
CA SER A 100 -9.27 -4.26 5.81
C SER A 100 -8.58 -2.89 5.79
N ASN A 101 -7.34 -2.83 5.32
CA ASN A 101 -6.58 -1.59 5.17
C ASN A 101 -6.00 -1.49 3.74
N PRO A 102 -6.71 -0.86 2.80
CA PRO A 102 -6.35 -0.87 1.37
C PRO A 102 -4.99 -0.24 1.04
N TYR A 103 -4.36 0.44 2.01
CA TYR A 103 -3.04 1.04 1.89
C TYR A 103 -2.18 0.67 3.10
#